data_AF-A0A3B8PJL0-F1
#
_entry.id   AF-A0A3B8PJL0-F1
#
_cell.length_a   1.000
_cell.length_b   1.000
_cell.length_c   1.000
_cell.angle_alpha   90.00
_cell.angle_beta   90.00
_cell.angle_gamma   90.00
#
_symmetry.space_group_name_H-M   'P 1'
#
loop_
_entity.id
_entity.type
_entity.pdbx_description
1 polymer ?
#
loop_
_entity_poly.entity_id
_entity_poly.type
_entity_poly.pdbx_seq_one_letter_code
_entity_poly.pdbx_strand_id
1 'polypeptide(L)'
;MISSLRNSVSLLALLTLLSTASTATAEFKDGNKQLGISPGGKAAFIDYNNDGWIDLFAGQLWKNEGGKKFVPAKDSKAPGGEVIWGDFDNDGNVDVF
;
A
#
# COMPACT_ATOMS: atom_id res chain seq x y z
N MET A 1 39.69 -33.72 -28.85
CA MET A 1 38.29 -33.38 -29.17
C MET A 1 37.38 -33.18 -27.95
N ILE A 2 37.70 -33.71 -26.76
CA ILE A 2 36.80 -33.65 -25.58
C ILE A 2 36.93 -32.33 -24.79
N SER A 3 38.06 -31.62 -24.86
CA SER A 3 38.28 -30.34 -24.16
C SER A 3 37.49 -29.17 -24.74
N SER A 4 37.28 -29.15 -26.06
CA SER A 4 36.49 -28.11 -26.76
C SER A 4 35.01 -28.16 -26.37
N LEU A 5 34.41 -29.35 -26.25
CA LEU A 5 33.01 -29.51 -25.83
C LEU A 5 32.75 -29.04 -24.40
N ARG A 6 33.71 -29.23 -23.48
CA ARG A 6 33.55 -28.83 -22.07
C ARG A 6 33.48 -27.30 -21.91
N ASN A 7 34.29 -26.57 -22.69
CA ASN A 7 34.28 -25.11 -22.67
C ASN A 7 32.99 -24.54 -23.31
N SER A 8 32.49 -25.16 -24.38
CA SER A 8 31.24 -24.75 -25.01
C SER A 8 30.00 -24.99 -24.14
N VAL A 9 29.97 -26.10 -23.38
CA VAL A 9 28.86 -26.39 -22.43
C VAL A 9 28.89 -25.44 -21.24
N SER A 10 30.07 -25.11 -20.70
CA SER A 10 30.21 -24.13 -19.62
C SER A 10 29.85 -22.70 -20.05
N LEU A 11 30.19 -22.30 -21.29
CA LEU A 11 29.85 -20.99 -21.82
C LEU A 11 28.35 -20.86 -22.12
N LEU A 12 27.72 -21.94 -22.61
CA LEU A 12 26.28 -21.98 -22.87
C LEU A 12 25.47 -21.97 -21.56
N ALA A 13 25.92 -22.67 -20.52
CA ALA A 13 25.32 -22.63 -19.18
C ALA A 13 25.48 -21.25 -18.51
N LEU A 14 26.60 -20.55 -18.74
CA LEU A 14 26.81 -19.18 -18.24
C LEU A 14 25.94 -18.17 -19.00
N LEU A 15 25.69 -18.39 -20.29
CA LEU A 15 24.85 -17.54 -21.14
C LEU A 15 23.34 -17.70 -20.85
N THR A 16 22.89 -18.90 -20.44
CA THR A 16 21.50 -19.12 -20.01
C THR A 16 21.22 -18.64 -18.58
N LEU A 17 22.22 -18.59 -17.69
CA LEU A 17 22.07 -17.98 -16.36
C LEU A 17 21.99 -16.45 -16.42
N LEU A 18 22.56 -15.80 -17.43
CA LEU A 18 22.55 -14.33 -17.55
C LEU A 18 21.24 -13.76 -18.12
N SER A 19 20.39 -14.58 -18.75
CA SER A 19 19.16 -14.13 -19.41
C SER A 19 17.90 -14.19 -18.54
N THR A 20 18.00 -14.67 -17.29
CA THR A 20 16.86 -14.88 -16.38
C THR A 20 16.75 -13.84 -15.28
N ALA A 21 17.49 -12.73 -15.35
CA ALA A 21 17.24 -11.58 -14.47
C ALA A 21 15.91 -10.90 -14.87
N SER A 22 14.80 -11.55 -14.51
CA SER A 22 13.48 -10.93 -14.53
C SER A 22 13.52 -9.81 -13.51
N THR A 23 13.62 -8.57 -13.98
CA THR A 23 13.30 -7.41 -13.17
C THR A 23 11.84 -7.54 -12.80
N ALA A 24 11.56 -8.01 -11.58
CA ALA A 24 10.23 -7.97 -11.01
C ALA A 24 9.80 -6.50 -10.95
N THR A 25 8.96 -6.09 -11.88
CA THR A 25 8.34 -4.77 -11.86
C THR A 25 7.21 -4.81 -10.84
N ALA A 26 7.26 -3.93 -9.84
CA ALA A 26 6.11 -3.75 -8.95
C ALA A 26 4.92 -3.28 -9.79
N GLU A 27 3.82 -4.02 -9.73
CA GLU A 27 2.57 -3.65 -10.39
C GLU A 27 1.61 -3.02 -9.39
N PHE A 28 0.98 -1.92 -9.78
CA PHE A 28 -0.14 -1.36 -9.03
C PHE A 28 -1.44 -1.97 -9.54
N LYS A 29 -2.26 -2.46 -8.62
CA LYS A 29 -3.60 -2.96 -8.90
C LYS A 29 -4.63 -2.11 -8.18
N ASP A 30 -5.71 -1.75 -8.87
CA ASP A 30 -6.87 -1.11 -8.24
C ASP A 30 -7.51 -2.08 -7.22
N GLY A 31 -7.51 -1.67 -5.95
CA GLY A 31 -8.10 -2.39 -4.84
C GLY A 31 -9.43 -1.80 -4.35
N ASN A 32 -9.93 -0.71 -4.93
CA ASN A 32 -11.05 0.07 -4.38
C ASN A 32 -12.30 -0.79 -4.16
N LYS A 33 -12.72 -1.52 -5.20
CA LYS A 33 -13.87 -2.42 -5.13
C LYS A 33 -13.67 -3.55 -4.11
N GLN A 34 -12.46 -4.10 -4.04
CA GLN A 34 -12.16 -5.22 -3.13
C GLN A 34 -12.14 -4.78 -1.66
N LEU A 35 -11.68 -3.56 -1.42
CA LEU A 35 -11.60 -2.96 -0.09
C LEU A 35 -12.89 -2.25 0.34
N GLY A 36 -13.87 -2.12 -0.56
CA GLY A 36 -15.17 -1.50 -0.26
C GLY A 36 -15.12 0.03 -0.20
N ILE A 37 -14.15 0.66 -0.86
CA ILE A 37 -13.98 2.11 -0.87
C ILE A 37 -14.39 2.73 -2.22
N SER A 38 -14.91 3.95 -2.15
CA SER A 38 -15.07 4.85 -3.28
C SER A 38 -14.50 6.21 -2.88
N PRO A 39 -13.16 6.34 -2.80
CA PRO A 39 -12.52 7.55 -2.30
C PRO A 39 -12.70 8.71 -3.28
N GLY A 40 -12.69 9.94 -2.75
CA GLY A 40 -12.69 11.16 -3.56
C GLY A 40 -11.78 12.21 -2.95
N GLY A 41 -11.25 13.12 -3.77
CA GLY A 41 -10.40 14.22 -3.31
C GLY A 41 -8.99 13.80 -2.87
N LYS A 42 -8.39 14.59 -1.97
CA LYS A 42 -7.07 14.31 -1.39
C LYS A 42 -7.17 13.18 -0.36
N ALA A 43 -6.13 12.34 -0.31
CA ALA A 43 -6.05 11.24 0.62
C ALA A 43 -5.08 11.55 1.78
N ALA A 44 -5.45 11.13 2.99
CA ALA A 44 -4.58 11.09 4.15
C ALA A 44 -4.70 9.71 4.84
N PHE A 45 -3.60 9.25 5.43
CA PHE A 45 -3.50 7.95 6.11
C PHE A 45 -3.25 8.17 7.60
N ILE A 46 -4.25 7.76 8.36
CA ILE A 46 -4.55 8.00 9.78
C ILE A 46 -4.65 6.78 10.70
N ASP A 47 -4.14 6.69 11.93
CA ASP A 47 -4.76 5.75 12.91
C ASP A 47 -5.70 6.58 13.79
N TYR A 48 -6.95 6.77 13.37
CA TYR A 48 -7.82 7.79 13.99
C TYR A 48 -8.40 7.35 15.34
N ASN A 49 -8.47 6.05 15.57
CA ASN A 49 -9.06 5.45 16.77
C ASN A 49 -8.04 4.70 17.63
N ASN A 50 -6.75 4.77 17.28
CA ASN A 50 -5.64 4.15 17.99
C ASN A 50 -5.81 2.63 18.13
N ASP A 51 -6.35 1.97 17.09
CA ASP A 51 -6.58 0.52 17.07
C ASP A 51 -5.44 -0.26 16.42
N GLY A 52 -4.39 0.44 15.98
CA GLY A 52 -3.20 -0.11 15.35
C GLY A 52 -3.36 -0.38 13.86
N TRP A 53 -4.50 -0.03 13.26
CA TRP A 53 -4.73 -0.13 11.82
C TRP A 53 -4.82 1.25 11.18
N ILE A 54 -4.02 1.46 10.14
CA ILE A 54 -4.08 2.70 9.37
C ILE A 54 -5.38 2.77 8.58
N ASP A 55 -6.18 3.76 8.91
CA ASP A 55 -7.39 4.24 8.28
C ASP A 55 -7.11 5.17 7.09
N LEU A 56 -8.16 5.44 6.31
CA LEU A 56 -8.09 6.29 5.12
C LEU A 56 -9.06 7.45 5.26
N PHE A 57 -8.58 8.68 5.12
CA PHE A 57 -9.42 9.82 4.84
C PHE A 57 -9.35 10.17 3.36
N ALA A 58 -10.49 10.17 2.67
CA ALA A 58 -10.61 10.57 1.27
C ALA A 58 -12.01 11.12 1.01
N GLY A 59 -12.17 12.43 1.24
CA GLY A 59 -13.44 13.16 1.23
C GLY A 59 -14.35 12.86 2.43
N GLN A 60 -14.17 11.70 3.05
CA GLN A 60 -14.74 11.24 4.31
C GLN A 60 -13.77 10.26 4.98
N LEU A 61 -14.00 9.93 6.24
CA LEU A 61 -13.21 8.98 7.00
C LEU A 61 -13.69 7.52 6.78
N TRP A 62 -12.75 6.64 6.49
CA TRP A 62 -12.93 5.22 6.28
C TRP A 62 -12.09 4.44 7.29
N LYS A 63 -12.77 3.69 8.17
CA LYS A 63 -12.12 2.84 9.18
C LYS A 63 -11.62 1.54 8.55
N ASN A 64 -10.36 1.20 8.79
CA ASN A 64 -9.75 -0.06 8.39
C ASN A 64 -10.14 -1.19 9.35
N GLU A 65 -10.86 -2.21 8.87
CA GLU A 65 -11.21 -3.38 9.68
C GLU A 65 -10.15 -4.47 9.55
N GLY A 66 -9.01 -4.26 10.23
CA GLY A 66 -8.00 -5.30 10.40
C GLY A 66 -7.24 -5.66 9.12
N GLY A 67 -7.07 -4.70 8.21
CA GLY A 67 -6.43 -4.89 6.90
C GLY A 67 -7.29 -5.63 5.87
N LYS A 68 -8.56 -5.91 6.18
CA LYS A 68 -9.43 -6.75 5.32
C LYS A 68 -10.30 -5.92 4.38
N LYS A 69 -10.81 -4.80 4.88
CA LYS A 69 -11.73 -3.90 4.17
C LYS A 69 -11.80 -2.57 4.92
N PHE A 70 -12.39 -1.58 4.28
CA PHE A 70 -12.71 -0.31 4.91
C PHE A 70 -14.21 -0.12 5.02
N VAL A 71 -14.65 0.56 6.07
CA VAL A 71 -16.06 0.92 6.30
C VAL A 71 -16.18 2.41 6.61
N PRO A 72 -17.24 3.10 6.20
CA PRO A 72 -17.43 4.50 6.56
C PRO A 72 -17.47 4.69 8.09
N ALA A 73 -16.64 5.59 8.61
CA ALA A 73 -16.60 5.92 10.04
C ALA A 73 -17.68 6.97 10.39
N LYS A 74 -18.96 6.60 10.25
CA LYS A 74 -20.12 7.53 10.34
C LYS A 74 -20.21 8.27 11.68
N ASP A 75 -19.75 7.64 12.75
CA ASP A 75 -19.83 8.19 14.11
C ASP A 75 -18.60 9.03 14.50
N SER A 76 -17.61 9.15 13.60
CA SER A 76 -16.36 9.89 13.86
C SER A 76 -16.54 11.39 14.01
N LYS A 77 -17.62 11.96 13.45
CA LYS A 77 -17.83 13.41 13.30
C LYS A 77 -16.68 14.13 12.57
N ALA A 78 -15.82 13.38 11.87
CA ALA A 78 -14.75 13.97 11.08
C ALA A 78 -15.35 14.89 10.00
N PRO A 79 -14.77 16.08 9.77
CA PRO A 79 -15.23 16.97 8.72
C PRO A 79 -15.06 16.31 7.34
N GLY A 80 -15.89 16.70 6.38
CA GLY A 80 -15.69 16.33 4.98
C GLY A 80 -14.72 17.26 4.26
N GLY A 81 -14.28 16.89 3.06
CA GLY A 81 -13.45 17.76 2.20
C GLY A 81 -11.96 17.49 2.32
N GLU A 82 -11.15 18.55 2.41
CA GLU A 82 -9.70 18.48 2.62
C GLU A 82 -9.39 18.85 4.06
N VAL A 83 -8.59 18.02 4.74
CA VAL A 83 -8.28 18.18 6.17
C VAL A 83 -6.81 17.91 6.41
N ILE A 84 -6.29 18.41 7.52
CA ILE A 84 -4.97 18.04 8.04
C ILE A 84 -5.12 17.26 9.35
N TRP A 85 -4.20 16.34 9.60
CA TRP A 85 -4.21 15.46 10.76
C TRP A 85 -2.93 15.61 11.57
N GLY A 86 -3.04 15.49 12.88
CA GLY A 86 -1.91 15.45 13.80
C GLY A 86 -2.38 15.45 15.25
N ASP A 87 -1.57 14.92 16.16
CA ASP A 87 -1.77 15.07 17.60
C ASP A 87 -1.22 16.45 18.01
N PHE A 88 -2.10 17.46 18.06
CA PHE A 88 -1.71 18.85 18.25
C PHE A 88 -1.42 19.18 19.70
N ASP A 89 -2.19 18.61 20.64
CA ASP A 89 -2.07 18.87 22.07
C ASP A 89 -1.29 17.79 22.84
N ASN A 90 -0.80 16.77 22.14
CA ASN A 90 0.02 15.68 22.65
C ASN A 90 -0.73 14.84 23.70
N ASP A 91 -2.04 14.62 23.48
CA ASP A 91 -2.90 13.77 24.33
C ASP A 91 -2.94 12.30 23.88
N GLY A 92 -2.28 11.98 22.76
CA GLY A 92 -2.22 10.64 22.18
C GLY A 92 -3.43 10.27 21.32
N ASN A 93 -4.38 11.17 21.13
CA ASN A 93 -5.42 11.09 20.13
C ASN A 93 -5.05 11.96 18.92
N VAL A 94 -5.53 11.57 17.75
CA VAL A 94 -5.28 12.33 16.52
C VAL A 94 -6.35 13.40 16.36
N ASP A 95 -5.93 14.65 16.20
CA ASP A 95 -6.80 15.76 15.84
C ASP A 95 -6.96 15.93 14.33
N VAL A 96 -8.06 16.58 13.94
CA VAL A 96 -8.40 16.91 12.56
C VAL A 96 -8.79 18.39 12.44
N PHE A 97 -8.26 19.08 11.43
CA PHE A 97 -8.50 20.50 11.17
C PHE A 97 -8.94 20.75 9.72
#